data_AF-A0A6L7WNL8-F1
#
_entry.id   AF-A0A6L7WNL8-F1
#
_cell.length_a   1.000
_cell.length_b   1.000
_cell.length_c   1.000
_cell.angle_alpha   90.00
_cell.angle_beta   90.00
_cell.angle_gamma   90.00
#
_symmetry.space_group_name_H-M   'P 1'
#
loop_
_entity.id
_entity.type
_entity.pdbx_description
1 polymer ?
#
loop_
_entity_poly.entity_id
_entity_poly.type
_entity_poly.pdbx_seq_one_letter_code
_entity_poly.pdbx_strand_id
1 'polypeptide(L)'
;MKSAARSRCRDTGAAGSCGQPTDEHPMQGAGVTMRTDLLRVNWKVMAGLVLVPALAVFGCGGGGGGMEAEPEVAEEPMEAEAPAPSGPPRVFFVAPLDGDQISSDHDVEVEFGAENYMIAAIPEGFDPEADAPRADVGHYHLGVDTGCLPAGEIIPEGQGWVHFGDGSNVFTLQVEPAAYELTVQIGDDLHRTQEGLCETISIEVADGI
;
A
#
# COMPACT_ATOMS: atom_id res chain seq x y z
N MET A 1 26.01 12.30 58.21
CA MET A 1 27.05 12.32 57.16
C MET A 1 26.47 12.98 55.91
N LYS A 2 27.28 13.84 55.26
CA LYS A 2 27.29 14.36 53.86
C LYS A 2 26.03 14.18 53.00
N SER A 3 25.62 15.07 52.10
CA SER A 3 25.81 16.50 51.82
C SER A 3 24.94 16.75 50.59
N ALA A 4 24.23 17.88 50.56
CA ALA A 4 23.37 18.32 49.47
C ALA A 4 24.16 18.79 48.22
N ALA A 5 23.48 18.81 47.06
CA ALA A 5 23.71 19.79 46.02
C ALA A 5 22.41 20.06 45.25
N ARG A 6 21.67 21.09 45.67
CA ARG A 6 20.56 21.70 44.92
C ARG A 6 21.11 22.82 44.04
N SER A 7 20.58 22.88 42.82
CA SER A 7 20.80 23.89 41.80
C SER A 7 20.53 25.31 42.32
N ARG A 8 21.40 26.26 41.99
CA ARG A 8 21.22 27.70 42.23
C ARG A 8 20.95 28.38 40.88
N CYS A 9 19.72 28.83 40.67
CA CYS A 9 19.47 29.97 39.78
C CYS A 9 19.68 31.23 40.61
N ARG A 10 20.58 32.09 40.15
CA ARG A 10 20.87 33.38 40.78
C ARG A 10 20.02 34.43 40.09
N ASP A 11 19.13 35.00 40.87
CA ASP A 11 18.30 36.14 40.55
C ASP A 11 19.14 37.42 40.68
N THR A 12 19.22 38.23 39.63
CA THR A 12 19.71 39.60 39.69
C THR A 12 18.76 40.49 38.91
N GLY A 13 17.83 41.11 39.63
CA GLY A 13 17.04 42.23 39.13
C GLY A 13 17.87 43.50 39.03
N ALA A 14 17.92 44.08 37.84
CA ALA A 14 18.13 45.51 37.61
C ALA A 14 17.52 45.89 36.24
N ALA A 15 16.71 46.94 36.26
CA ALA A 15 15.93 47.44 35.14
C ALA A 15 16.80 47.89 33.95
N GLY A 16 16.37 47.55 32.73
CA GLY A 16 16.94 48.03 31.48
C GLY A 16 16.09 47.58 30.29
N SER A 17 15.27 48.48 29.77
CA SER A 17 14.62 48.34 28.46
C SER A 17 15.70 48.35 27.38
N CYS A 18 15.86 47.25 26.64
CA CYS A 18 16.66 47.22 25.41
C CYS A 18 15.94 46.42 24.32
N GLY A 19 15.33 47.16 23.38
CA GLY A 19 15.34 46.93 21.94
C GLY A 19 15.02 45.54 21.38
N GLN A 20 13.86 45.45 20.75
CA GLN A 20 13.65 44.55 19.60
C GLN A 20 14.63 44.90 18.46
N PRO A 21 15.07 43.90 17.71
CA PRO A 21 15.16 44.05 16.26
C PRO A 21 14.10 43.19 15.57
N THR A 22 13.21 43.86 14.85
CA THR A 22 12.41 43.33 13.76
C THR A 22 13.35 43.01 12.60
N ASP A 23 13.55 41.73 12.31
CA ASP A 23 14.10 41.29 11.02
C ASP A 23 13.05 40.46 10.31
N GLU A 24 12.15 41.21 9.68
CA GLU A 24 11.40 40.82 8.50
C GLU A 24 12.37 40.59 7.34
N HIS A 25 12.56 39.34 6.93
CA HIS A 25 13.18 39.02 5.64
C HIS A 25 12.25 38.11 4.81
N PRO A 26 11.77 38.59 3.64
CA PRO A 26 10.92 37.82 2.75
C PRO A 26 11.76 36.82 1.95
N MET A 27 11.54 35.53 2.20
CA MET A 27 12.04 34.46 1.34
C MET A 27 11.20 34.44 0.05
N GLN A 28 11.85 34.93 -0.99
CA GLN A 28 11.34 34.99 -2.36
C GLN A 28 11.10 33.57 -2.90
N GLY A 29 9.89 33.37 -3.43
CA GLY A 29 9.48 32.13 -4.09
C GLY A 29 10.27 31.90 -5.38
N ALA A 30 10.97 30.77 -5.43
CA ALA A 30 11.48 30.20 -6.67
C ALA A 30 10.38 29.36 -7.30
N GLY A 31 9.74 29.90 -8.34
CA GLY A 31 8.81 29.16 -9.18
C GLY A 31 9.57 28.08 -9.96
N VAL A 32 9.29 26.81 -9.63
CA VAL A 32 9.66 25.68 -10.47
C VAL A 32 8.63 25.58 -11.58
N THR A 33 9.02 26.01 -12.78
CA THR A 33 8.24 25.85 -14.00
C THR A 33 8.15 24.36 -14.35
N MET A 34 6.99 23.76 -14.09
CA MET A 34 6.64 22.44 -14.60
C MET A 34 6.63 22.49 -16.13
N ARG A 35 7.61 21.83 -16.75
CA ARG A 35 7.57 21.51 -18.18
C ARG A 35 6.59 20.36 -18.38
N THR A 36 5.40 20.68 -18.85
CA THR A 36 4.46 19.73 -19.44
C THR A 36 5.05 19.15 -20.72
N ASP A 37 5.72 18.00 -20.61
CA ASP A 37 6.06 17.17 -21.76
C ASP A 37 4.82 16.36 -22.18
N LEU A 38 4.02 16.99 -23.04
CA LEU A 38 2.99 16.34 -23.85
C LEU A 38 3.66 15.29 -24.73
N LEU A 39 3.60 14.02 -24.32
CA LEU A 39 3.96 12.89 -25.15
C LEU A 39 2.98 12.81 -26.34
N ARG A 40 3.48 13.27 -27.49
CA ARG A 40 2.86 13.16 -28.81
C ARG A 40 2.67 11.70 -29.18
N VAL A 41 1.40 11.27 -29.30
CA VAL A 41 1.04 9.99 -29.91
C VAL A 41 1.38 10.04 -31.41
N ASN A 42 2.23 9.11 -31.85
CA ASN A 42 2.82 9.08 -33.19
C ASN A 42 1.85 8.43 -34.20
N TRP A 43 1.03 9.27 -34.85
CA TRP A 43 -0.02 8.95 -35.85
C TRP A 43 0.42 8.19 -37.12
N LYS A 44 1.72 7.90 -37.31
CA LYS A 44 2.28 7.43 -38.60
C LYS A 44 2.28 5.92 -38.82
N VAL A 45 1.20 5.21 -38.49
CA VAL A 45 1.05 3.80 -38.92
C VAL A 45 -0.32 3.59 -39.57
N MET A 46 -0.59 4.36 -40.63
CA MET A 46 -1.69 4.10 -41.56
C MET A 46 -1.17 4.24 -42.99
N ALA A 47 -0.70 3.15 -43.58
CA ALA A 47 -0.52 3.00 -45.01
C ALA A 47 -0.36 1.51 -45.38
N GLY A 48 -1.36 0.95 -46.06
CA GLY A 48 -1.33 -0.43 -46.56
C GLY A 48 -2.58 -0.76 -47.38
N LEU A 49 -2.73 -0.09 -48.53
CA LEU A 49 -3.80 -0.27 -49.52
C LEU A 49 -3.29 -1.22 -50.62
N VAL A 50 -3.95 -2.37 -50.87
CA VAL A 50 -3.93 -3.04 -52.18
C VAL A 50 -5.26 -3.76 -52.46
N LEU A 51 -5.98 -3.21 -53.43
CA LEU A 51 -7.09 -3.78 -54.21
C LEU A 51 -6.54 -4.72 -55.30
N VAL A 52 -7.11 -5.92 -55.48
CA VAL A 52 -7.00 -6.73 -56.71
C VAL A 52 -8.35 -7.45 -56.97
N PRO A 53 -8.80 -7.60 -58.24
CA PRO A 53 -10.22 -7.64 -58.62
C PRO A 53 -10.80 -9.04 -58.87
N ALA A 54 -12.11 -9.06 -59.11
CA ALA A 54 -12.99 -10.19 -59.36
C ALA A 54 -12.75 -10.98 -60.67
N LEU A 55 -13.11 -12.26 -60.66
CA LEU A 55 -13.52 -13.06 -61.82
C LEU A 55 -14.62 -14.07 -61.41
N ALA A 56 -15.79 -13.97 -62.06
CA ALA A 56 -16.87 -14.97 -62.10
C ALA A 56 -16.57 -15.97 -63.25
N VAL A 57 -17.15 -17.17 -63.46
CA VAL A 57 -18.55 -17.65 -63.34
C VAL A 57 -18.57 -19.19 -63.62
N PHE A 58 -19.59 -19.88 -63.09
CA PHE A 58 -20.23 -21.16 -63.49
C PHE A 58 -19.46 -22.49 -63.66
N GLY A 59 -19.94 -23.51 -62.94
CA GLY A 59 -19.79 -24.93 -63.29
C GLY A 59 -20.84 -25.80 -62.58
N CYS A 60 -21.75 -26.38 -63.36
CA CYS A 60 -22.85 -27.26 -62.96
C CYS A 60 -22.38 -28.70 -62.70
N GLY A 61 -23.01 -29.39 -61.74
CA GLY A 61 -23.28 -30.83 -61.89
C GLY A 61 -22.78 -31.76 -60.77
N GLY A 62 -23.75 -32.37 -60.08
CA GLY A 62 -23.74 -33.83 -59.90
C GLY A 62 -23.10 -34.40 -58.62
N GLY A 63 -23.97 -34.69 -57.65
CA GLY A 63 -24.06 -35.99 -56.97
C GLY A 63 -22.82 -36.56 -56.26
N GLY A 64 -22.87 -36.60 -54.94
CA GLY A 64 -22.02 -37.48 -54.14
C GLY A 64 -22.32 -37.29 -52.65
N GLY A 65 -23.02 -38.26 -52.05
CA GLY A 65 -23.23 -38.28 -50.61
C GLY A 65 -21.90 -38.30 -49.87
N GLY A 66 -21.77 -37.40 -48.91
CA GLY A 66 -20.64 -37.31 -47.99
C GLY A 66 -21.18 -37.05 -46.60
N MET A 67 -21.00 -38.02 -45.74
CA MET A 67 -21.24 -37.99 -44.30
C MET A 67 -20.53 -36.76 -43.68
N GLU A 68 -21.27 -35.73 -43.32
CA GLU A 68 -20.75 -34.65 -42.47
C GLU A 68 -21.32 -34.83 -41.08
N ALA A 69 -20.48 -35.42 -40.24
CA ALA A 69 -20.69 -35.61 -38.82
C ALA A 69 -20.96 -34.25 -38.16
N GLU A 70 -22.03 -34.23 -37.37
CA GLU A 70 -22.30 -33.16 -36.42
C GLU A 70 -21.09 -33.05 -35.47
N PRO A 71 -20.52 -31.85 -35.26
CA PRO A 71 -19.47 -31.70 -34.27
C PRO A 71 -20.10 -31.94 -32.89
N GLU A 72 -19.71 -33.05 -32.28
CA GLU A 72 -20.02 -33.35 -30.89
C GLU A 72 -19.40 -32.28 -29.99
N VAL A 73 -20.23 -31.88 -29.03
CA VAL A 73 -19.98 -30.91 -27.98
C VAL A 73 -18.75 -31.35 -27.17
N ALA A 74 -17.66 -30.60 -27.28
CA ALA A 74 -16.59 -30.65 -26.29
C ALA A 74 -17.02 -29.82 -25.08
N GLU A 75 -17.56 -30.49 -24.06
CA GLU A 75 -17.74 -29.90 -22.75
C GLU A 75 -16.37 -29.80 -22.07
N GLU A 76 -15.80 -28.60 -22.10
CA GLU A 76 -14.67 -28.21 -21.27
C GLU A 76 -15.01 -28.51 -19.79
N PRO A 77 -14.12 -29.14 -19.00
CA PRO A 77 -14.41 -29.44 -17.61
C PRO A 77 -14.58 -28.11 -16.86
N MET A 78 -15.75 -27.94 -16.25
CA MET A 78 -16.02 -26.84 -15.34
C MET A 78 -15.08 -27.00 -14.14
N GLU A 79 -14.04 -26.15 -14.06
CA GLU A 79 -13.19 -26.02 -12.89
C GLU A 79 -14.09 -25.71 -11.70
N ALA A 80 -14.23 -26.67 -10.78
CA ALA A 80 -15.07 -26.48 -9.59
C ALA A 80 -14.51 -25.30 -8.78
N GLU A 81 -15.32 -24.26 -8.58
CA GLU A 81 -14.97 -23.16 -7.68
C GLU A 81 -14.56 -23.73 -6.32
N ALA A 82 -13.34 -23.40 -5.90
CA ALA A 82 -12.87 -23.74 -4.57
C ALA A 82 -13.86 -23.17 -3.53
N PRO A 83 -14.14 -23.88 -2.43
CA PRO A 83 -15.02 -23.37 -1.39
C PRO A 83 -14.51 -22.01 -0.92
N ALA A 84 -15.42 -21.04 -0.80
CA ALA A 84 -15.10 -19.73 -0.26
C ALA A 84 -14.38 -19.91 1.10
N PRO A 85 -13.37 -19.08 1.38
CA PRO A 85 -12.62 -19.20 2.62
C PRO A 85 -13.59 -19.10 3.81
N SER A 86 -13.38 -19.97 4.79
CA SER A 86 -14.24 -20.12 5.95
C SER A 86 -13.42 -19.83 7.20
N GLY A 87 -13.97 -19.04 8.12
CA GLY A 87 -13.28 -18.64 9.35
C GLY A 87 -13.54 -17.18 9.71
N PRO A 88 -13.07 -16.74 10.91
CA PRO A 88 -13.07 -15.33 11.25
C PRO A 88 -12.11 -14.54 10.34
N PRO A 89 -12.34 -13.23 10.17
CA PRO A 89 -11.40 -12.36 9.47
C PRO A 89 -10.10 -12.24 10.28
N ARG A 90 -8.97 -12.20 9.58
CA ARG A 90 -7.64 -12.02 10.18
C ARG A 90 -6.68 -11.32 9.24
N VAL A 91 -5.67 -10.71 9.84
CA VAL A 91 -4.50 -10.12 9.17
C VAL A 91 -3.25 -10.80 9.69
N PHE A 92 -2.23 -10.94 8.85
CA PHE A 92 -0.97 -11.57 9.25
C PHE A 92 0.22 -11.12 8.41
N PHE A 93 1.42 -11.44 8.87
CA PHE A 93 2.65 -11.33 8.09
C PHE A 93 2.85 -12.58 7.23
N VAL A 94 3.05 -12.38 5.93
CA VAL A 94 3.59 -13.41 5.02
C VAL A 94 5.11 -13.47 5.17
N ALA A 95 5.75 -12.31 5.27
CA ALA A 95 7.16 -12.14 5.61
C ALA A 95 7.37 -10.77 6.30
N PRO A 96 8.35 -10.62 7.20
CA PRO A 96 9.09 -11.71 7.85
C PRO A 96 8.19 -12.52 8.81
N LEU A 97 8.67 -13.67 9.27
CA LEU A 97 7.99 -14.47 10.28
C LEU A 97 8.46 -14.08 11.69
N ASP A 98 7.62 -14.40 12.68
CA ASP A 98 7.96 -14.18 14.10
C ASP A 98 9.23 -14.95 14.49
N GLY A 99 10.19 -14.21 15.06
CA GLY A 99 11.50 -14.69 15.47
C GLY A 99 12.55 -14.73 14.36
N ASP A 100 12.26 -14.23 13.15
CA ASP A 100 13.25 -14.19 12.07
C ASP A 100 14.47 -13.34 12.45
N GLN A 101 15.65 -13.85 12.08
CA GLN A 101 16.92 -13.14 12.14
C GLN A 101 17.32 -12.72 10.73
N ILE A 102 17.48 -11.42 10.52
CA ILE A 102 17.67 -10.80 9.20
C ILE A 102 19.03 -10.08 9.18
N SER A 103 19.80 -10.30 8.11
CA SER A 103 21.09 -9.66 7.94
C SER A 103 20.92 -8.17 7.67
N SER A 104 21.71 -7.33 8.33
CA SER A 104 21.74 -5.88 8.08
C SER A 104 22.36 -5.47 6.74
N ASP A 105 22.88 -6.43 5.97
CA ASP A 105 23.41 -6.22 4.62
C ASP A 105 22.29 -5.85 3.61
N HIS A 106 21.02 -6.09 3.95
CA HIS A 106 19.85 -5.85 3.11
C HIS A 106 18.69 -5.24 3.92
N ASP A 107 17.83 -4.49 3.22
CA ASP A 107 16.58 -3.99 3.80
C ASP A 107 15.62 -5.16 4.11
N VAL A 108 14.72 -4.97 5.07
CA VAL A 108 13.73 -5.97 5.47
C VAL A 108 12.56 -5.94 4.48
N GLU A 109 12.39 -7.00 3.70
CA GLU A 109 11.20 -7.17 2.86
C GLU A 109 10.01 -7.62 3.71
N VAL A 110 8.96 -6.81 3.73
CA VAL A 110 7.72 -7.05 4.46
C VAL A 110 6.59 -7.32 3.48
N GLU A 111 5.83 -8.39 3.72
CA GLU A 111 4.62 -8.72 2.98
C GLU A 111 3.48 -9.07 3.94
N PHE A 112 2.31 -8.47 3.71
CA PHE A 112 1.10 -8.70 4.50
C PHE A 112 0.11 -9.61 3.77
N GLY A 113 -0.65 -10.35 4.57
CA GLY A 113 -1.80 -11.13 4.14
C GLY A 113 -3.05 -10.79 4.95
N ALA A 114 -4.20 -11.00 4.33
CA ALA A 114 -5.50 -10.94 4.98
C ALA A 114 -6.37 -12.10 4.49
N GLU A 115 -7.17 -12.65 5.41
CA GLU A 115 -8.13 -13.72 5.13
C GLU A 115 -9.51 -13.31 5.64
N ASN A 116 -10.55 -13.65 4.88
CA ASN A 116 -11.96 -13.30 5.17
C ASN A 116 -12.21 -11.80 5.44
N TYR A 117 -11.32 -10.92 4.99
CA TYR A 117 -11.47 -9.47 5.05
C TYR A 117 -10.97 -8.84 3.75
N MET A 118 -11.68 -7.83 3.24
CA MET A 118 -11.31 -7.21 1.96
C MET A 118 -10.32 -6.08 2.17
N ILE A 119 -9.23 -6.11 1.41
CA ILE A 119 -8.27 -5.01 1.33
C ILE A 119 -8.50 -4.22 0.05
N ALA A 120 -8.60 -2.90 0.18
CA ALA A 120 -8.75 -2.01 -0.96
C ALA A 120 -8.15 -0.64 -0.67
N ALA A 121 -7.72 0.05 -1.73
CA ALA A 121 -7.34 1.45 -1.64
C ALA A 121 -8.51 2.30 -1.11
N ILE A 122 -8.19 3.35 -0.36
CA ILE A 122 -9.11 4.44 -0.06
C ILE A 122 -9.55 5.07 -1.40
N PRO A 123 -10.86 5.31 -1.62
CA PRO A 123 -11.34 5.88 -2.87
C PRO A 123 -10.71 7.24 -3.16
N GLU A 124 -10.37 7.50 -4.43
CA GLU A 124 -9.95 8.84 -4.83
C GLU A 124 -11.04 9.87 -4.53
N GLY A 125 -10.67 10.96 -3.86
CA GLY A 125 -11.60 12.02 -3.49
C GLY A 125 -12.43 11.73 -2.24
N PHE A 126 -12.12 10.67 -1.48
CA PHE A 126 -12.71 10.44 -0.16
C PHE A 126 -12.45 11.64 0.77
N ASP A 127 -13.51 12.21 1.31
CA ASP A 127 -13.48 13.31 2.27
C ASP A 127 -13.81 12.77 3.68
N PRO A 128 -12.85 12.76 4.62
CA PRO A 128 -13.07 12.18 5.94
C PRO A 128 -14.10 12.94 6.79
N GLU A 129 -14.51 14.14 6.40
CA GLU A 129 -15.54 14.93 7.09
C GLU A 129 -16.95 14.72 6.50
N ALA A 130 -17.05 14.26 5.25
CA ALA A 130 -18.31 14.14 4.52
C ALA A 130 -18.71 12.69 4.19
N ASP A 131 -17.73 11.81 4.04
CA ASP A 131 -17.92 10.43 3.60
C ASP A 131 -17.92 9.46 4.78
N ALA A 132 -18.71 8.40 4.62
CA ALA A 132 -18.69 7.26 5.54
C ALA A 132 -17.71 6.19 5.02
N PRO A 133 -16.98 5.51 5.92
CA PRO A 133 -16.10 4.42 5.50
C PRO A 133 -16.94 3.27 4.97
N ARG A 134 -16.41 2.57 3.96
CA ARG A 134 -17.04 1.36 3.43
C ARG A 134 -17.00 0.25 4.49
N ALA A 135 -18.10 -0.50 4.59
CA ALA A 135 -18.18 -1.64 5.51
C ALA A 135 -17.32 -2.81 5.04
N ASP A 136 -16.75 -3.56 5.99
CA ASP A 136 -16.00 -4.80 5.77
C ASP A 136 -14.85 -4.68 4.75
N VAL A 137 -14.30 -3.47 4.62
CA VAL A 137 -13.13 -3.16 3.78
C VAL A 137 -12.14 -2.34 4.59
N GLY A 138 -10.87 -2.42 4.22
CA GLY A 138 -9.85 -1.60 4.84
C GLY A 138 -8.52 -1.70 4.12
N HIS A 139 -7.48 -1.27 4.80
CA HIS A 139 -6.13 -1.30 4.28
C HIS A 139 -5.10 -1.50 5.41
N TYR A 140 -3.88 -1.87 5.02
CA TYR A 140 -2.81 -2.20 5.96
C TYR A 140 -2.19 -0.96 6.59
N HIS A 141 -1.72 -1.15 7.81
CA HIS A 141 -0.84 -0.26 8.52
C HIS A 141 0.26 -1.09 9.15
N LEU A 142 1.49 -0.60 9.07
CA LEU A 142 2.64 -1.19 9.75
C LEU A 142 3.06 -0.29 10.90
N GLY A 143 2.96 -0.81 12.11
CA GLY A 143 3.57 -0.27 13.32
C GLY A 143 4.99 -0.82 13.49
N VAL A 144 5.96 0.06 13.70
CA VAL A 144 7.35 -0.28 14.05
C VAL A 144 7.58 0.16 15.49
N ASP A 145 7.87 -0.81 16.35
CA ASP A 145 7.96 -0.66 17.82
C ASP A 145 6.69 -0.08 18.46
N THR A 146 5.55 -0.40 17.86
CA THR A 146 4.21 -0.08 18.36
C THR A 146 3.36 -1.33 18.39
N GLY A 147 2.49 -1.45 19.40
CA GLY A 147 1.56 -2.57 19.53
C GLY A 147 0.19 -2.29 18.90
N CYS A 148 -0.64 -3.32 18.84
CA CYS A 148 -2.04 -3.21 18.41
C CYS A 148 -2.79 -2.12 19.19
N LEU A 149 -3.42 -1.21 18.45
CA LEU A 149 -4.35 -0.25 19.01
C LEU A 149 -5.73 -0.92 19.28
N PRO A 150 -6.46 -0.50 20.33
CA PRO A 150 -7.83 -0.96 20.56
C PRO A 150 -8.74 -0.73 19.35
N ALA A 151 -9.77 -1.56 19.18
CA ALA A 151 -10.74 -1.42 18.08
C ALA A 151 -11.47 -0.06 18.13
N GLY A 152 -11.64 0.56 16.96
CA GLY A 152 -12.27 1.87 16.79
C GLY A 152 -11.36 3.08 17.03
N GLU A 153 -10.12 2.88 17.46
CA GLU A 153 -9.12 3.95 17.60
C GLU A 153 -8.60 4.39 16.24
N ILE A 154 -8.22 5.66 16.12
CA ILE A 154 -7.58 6.19 14.91
C ILE A 154 -6.10 5.85 14.96
N ILE A 155 -5.60 5.22 13.90
CA ILE A 155 -4.16 5.01 13.70
C ILE A 155 -3.53 6.38 13.44
N PRO A 156 -2.55 6.82 14.26
CA PRO A 156 -1.98 8.15 14.11
C PRO A 156 -1.03 8.22 12.92
N GLU A 157 -1.01 9.36 12.23
CA GLU A 157 0.00 9.63 11.21
C GLU A 157 1.40 9.74 11.85
N GLY A 158 2.34 8.95 11.34
CA GLY A 158 3.70 8.88 11.89
C GLY A 158 3.75 8.15 13.24
N GLN A 159 4.65 8.56 14.13
CA GLN A 159 4.82 7.94 15.47
C GLN A 159 5.10 6.43 15.43
N GLY A 160 5.84 5.96 14.41
CA GLY A 160 6.10 4.54 14.20
C GLY A 160 5.11 3.85 13.26
N TRP A 161 4.10 4.55 12.73
CA TRP A 161 3.13 3.99 11.79
C TRP A 161 3.41 4.37 10.34
N VAL A 162 3.36 3.38 9.45
CA VAL A 162 3.38 3.48 7.99
C VAL A 162 2.00 3.09 7.45
N HIS A 163 1.43 3.89 6.55
CA HIS A 163 0.08 3.72 6.03
C HIS A 163 0.12 3.21 4.59
N PHE A 164 -0.70 2.20 4.29
CA PHE A 164 -0.84 1.61 2.95
C PHE A 164 -2.24 1.87 2.40
N GLY A 165 -2.66 3.13 2.40
CA GLY A 165 -4.00 3.55 1.94
C GLY A 165 -4.29 3.28 0.46
N ASP A 166 -3.29 2.85 -0.32
CA ASP A 166 -3.43 2.38 -1.70
C ASP A 166 -3.74 0.87 -1.80
N GLY A 167 -3.77 0.16 -0.66
CA GLY A 167 -3.97 -1.29 -0.59
C GLY A 167 -2.73 -2.12 -0.91
N SER A 168 -1.56 -1.49 -1.06
CA SER A 168 -0.29 -2.21 -1.24
C SER A 168 0.00 -3.11 -0.04
N ASN A 169 0.50 -4.32 -0.30
CA ASN A 169 0.79 -5.31 0.73
C ASN A 169 2.26 -5.70 0.83
N VAL A 170 3.13 -5.09 0.01
CA VAL A 170 4.58 -5.32 0.02
C VAL A 170 5.29 -4.01 0.30
N PHE A 171 6.31 -4.05 1.16
CA PHE A 171 7.08 -2.90 1.60
C PHE A 171 8.51 -3.26 1.94
N THR A 172 9.47 -2.46 1.47
CA THR A 172 10.88 -2.57 1.87
C THR A 172 11.13 -1.65 3.06
N LEU A 173 11.29 -2.24 4.25
CA LEU A 173 11.54 -1.56 5.51
C LEU A 173 13.05 -1.36 5.72
N GLN A 174 13.48 -0.10 5.74
CA GLN A 174 14.85 0.30 6.07
C GLN A 174 14.97 0.52 7.58
N VAL A 175 15.79 -0.30 8.22
CA VAL A 175 16.03 -0.28 9.67
C VAL A 175 17.50 -0.56 9.97
N GLU A 176 17.96 -0.04 11.10
CA GLU A 176 19.32 -0.31 11.59
C GLU A 176 19.37 -1.66 12.31
N PRO A 177 20.57 -2.24 12.56
CA PRO A 177 20.67 -3.45 13.37
C PRO A 177 20.10 -3.26 14.78
N ALA A 178 18.98 -3.93 15.07
CA ALA A 178 18.30 -3.97 16.37
C ALA A 178 17.25 -5.09 16.40
N ALA A 179 16.69 -5.34 17.58
CA ALA A 179 15.43 -6.07 17.70
C ALA A 179 14.26 -5.11 17.50
N TYR A 180 13.24 -5.55 16.75
CA TYR A 180 12.05 -4.79 16.44
C TYR A 180 10.79 -5.56 16.78
N GLU A 181 9.76 -4.85 17.25
CA GLU A 181 8.38 -5.34 17.22
C GLU A 181 7.66 -4.74 16.02
N LEU A 182 7.20 -5.60 15.10
CA LEU A 182 6.43 -5.18 13.94
C LEU A 182 4.96 -5.57 14.13
N THR A 183 4.07 -4.61 13.96
CA THR A 183 2.62 -4.82 14.08
C THR A 183 1.93 -4.49 12.77
N VAL A 184 1.23 -5.47 12.18
CA VAL A 184 0.30 -5.20 11.08
C VAL A 184 -1.10 -5.02 11.65
N GLN A 185 -1.78 -3.93 11.29
CA GLN A 185 -3.14 -3.65 11.74
C GLN A 185 -4.01 -3.08 10.60
N ILE A 186 -5.26 -3.51 10.53
CA ILE A 186 -6.22 -3.01 9.54
C ILE A 186 -6.96 -1.79 10.06
N GLY A 187 -7.02 -0.76 9.22
CA GLY A 187 -7.89 0.41 9.39
C GLY A 187 -8.94 0.51 8.27
N ASP A 188 -10.09 1.13 8.56
CA ASP A 188 -11.10 1.49 7.54
C ASP A 188 -10.65 2.71 6.70
N ASP A 189 -11.52 3.22 5.82
CA ASP A 189 -11.23 4.42 5.01
C ASP A 189 -10.94 5.69 5.86
N LEU A 190 -11.29 5.69 7.16
CA LEU A 190 -10.99 6.75 8.13
C LEU A 190 -9.81 6.39 9.05
N HIS A 191 -9.06 5.34 8.73
CA HIS A 191 -7.96 4.80 9.53
C HIS A 191 -8.36 4.36 10.94
N ARG A 192 -9.65 4.01 11.15
CA ARG A 192 -10.11 3.42 12.41
C ARG A 192 -9.82 1.94 12.43
N THR A 193 -9.22 1.47 13.50
CA THR A 193 -8.85 0.07 13.70
C THR A 193 -10.08 -0.83 13.75
N GLN A 194 -9.92 -2.03 13.20
CA GLN A 194 -10.98 -3.03 13.15
C GLN A 194 -10.82 -4.10 14.24
N GLU A 195 -11.93 -4.67 14.72
CA GLU A 195 -11.90 -5.68 15.77
C GLU A 195 -11.17 -6.95 15.33
N GLY A 196 -10.17 -7.38 16.09
CA GLY A 196 -9.44 -8.63 15.86
C GLY A 196 -8.50 -8.64 14.65
N LEU A 197 -8.38 -7.54 13.89
CA LEU A 197 -7.52 -7.45 12.71
C LEU A 197 -6.18 -6.80 13.04
N CYS A 198 -5.42 -7.48 13.89
CA CYS A 198 -4.06 -7.11 14.24
C CYS A 198 -3.18 -8.34 14.50
N GLU A 199 -1.92 -8.29 14.09
CA GLU A 199 -0.87 -9.25 14.45
C GLU A 199 0.43 -8.50 14.77
N THR A 200 1.16 -8.97 15.78
CA THR A 200 2.49 -8.46 16.14
C THR A 200 3.49 -9.60 16.08
N ILE A 201 4.65 -9.35 15.49
CA ILE A 201 5.80 -10.26 15.43
C ILE A 201 7.04 -9.55 15.99
N SER A 202 8.00 -10.33 16.48
CA SER A 202 9.34 -9.87 16.83
C SER A 202 10.35 -10.32 15.78
N ILE A 203 11.25 -9.44 15.36
CA ILE A 203 12.38 -9.78 14.49
C ILE A 203 13.69 -9.24 15.06
N GLU A 204 14.81 -9.82 14.65
CA GLU A 204 16.14 -9.31 14.95
C GLU A 204 16.89 -9.00 13.65
N VAL A 205 17.31 -7.75 13.49
CA VAL A 205 18.21 -7.33 12.41
C VAL A 205 19.63 -7.26 12.99
N ALA A 206 20.56 -8.02 12.44
CA ALA A 206 21.90 -8.17 12.99
C ALA A 206 23.00 -8.12 11.93
N ASP A 207 24.17 -7.63 12.34
CA ASP A 207 25.37 -7.61 11.50
C ASP A 207 25.98 -9.01 11.36
N GLY A 208 26.33 -9.39 10.14
CA GLY A 208 27.20 -10.53 9.86
C GLY A 208 26.57 -11.91 10.04
N ILE A 209 25.25 -12.01 9.86
CA ILE A 209 24.51 -13.28 9.76
C ILE A 209 24.09 -13.58 8.31
#